data_AF-A0A2S4KCU9-F1
#
_entry.id   AF-A0A2S4KCU9-F1
#
_cell.length_a   1.000
_cell.length_b   1.000
_cell.length_c   1.000
_cell.angle_alpha   90.00
_cell.angle_beta   90.00
_cell.angle_gamma   90.00
#
_symmetry.space_group_name_H-M   'P 1'
#
loop_
_entity.id
_entity.type
_entity.pdbx_description
1 polymer ?
#
loop_
_entity_poly.entity_id
_entity_poly.type
_entity_poly.pdbx_seq_one_letter_code
_entity_poly.pdbx_strand_id
1 'polypeptide(L)'
;MDTITRQDRITLKNLKVADFASEETLCFTATVMFDGRPIAEARNDGHGGSTFVRALQGQAALLAQAEEFAKSLPPASLDVEREDDEPLLIDMTLDFLVDQLADAMHAERKLRTAFNRDIGNKVLFIKDGRLLFLKGIKLKAIADRAAYFAKLRSRQDQPIVILAELPADEAFAIWKQHVLGDKPR
;
A
#
# COMPACT_ATOMS: atom_id res chain seq x y z
N MET A 1 -11.13 -1.60 5.94
CA MET A 1 -10.82 -1.14 4.57
C MET A 1 -9.81 -2.09 3.95
N ASP A 2 -10.20 -3.35 3.75
CA ASP A 2 -9.53 -4.25 2.81
C ASP A 2 -10.41 -4.26 1.56
N THR A 3 -10.42 -3.13 0.83
CA THR A 3 -11.27 -2.90 -0.36
C THR A 3 -10.68 -3.51 -1.64
N ILE A 4 -9.49 -4.12 -1.54
CA ILE A 4 -8.80 -4.74 -2.68
C ILE A 4 -9.19 -6.21 -2.74
N THR A 5 -9.68 -6.62 -3.90
CA THR A 5 -9.97 -8.02 -4.20
C THR A 5 -8.70 -8.86 -4.08
N ARG A 6 -8.69 -9.84 -3.16
CA ARG A 6 -7.52 -10.69 -2.92
C ARG A 6 -7.37 -11.72 -4.04
N GLN A 7 -6.37 -11.51 -4.89
CA GLN A 7 -5.93 -12.43 -5.95
C GLN A 7 -4.45 -12.14 -6.29
N ASP A 8 -3.75 -13.13 -6.85
CA ASP A 8 -2.31 -13.06 -7.16
C ASP A 8 -1.97 -13.34 -8.63
N ARG A 9 -2.96 -13.73 -9.45
CA ARG A 9 -2.76 -14.05 -10.87
C ARG A 9 -2.54 -12.79 -11.70
N ILE A 10 -3.28 -11.72 -11.42
CA ILE A 10 -3.12 -10.41 -12.03
C ILE A 10 -2.31 -9.54 -11.07
N THR A 11 -1.15 -9.08 -11.51
CA THR A 11 -0.31 -8.16 -10.73
C THR A 11 0.21 -7.04 -11.61
N LEU A 12 0.67 -5.95 -11.00
CA LEU A 12 1.29 -4.85 -11.73
C LEU A 12 2.80 -4.82 -11.48
N LYS A 13 3.55 -4.56 -12.54
CA LYS A 13 4.98 -4.23 -12.48
C LYS A 13 5.23 -2.86 -13.09
N ASN A 14 6.39 -2.29 -12.76
CA ASN A 14 6.84 -1.00 -13.31
C ASN A 14 5.83 0.15 -13.14
N LEU A 15 4.99 0.11 -12.10
CA LEU A 15 4.02 1.18 -11.82
C LEU A 15 4.77 2.52 -11.68
N LYS A 16 4.40 3.50 -12.49
CA LYS A 16 4.85 4.89 -12.43
C LYS A 16 3.62 5.76 -12.22
N VAL A 17 3.68 6.63 -11.21
CA VAL A 17 2.56 7.49 -10.83
C VAL A 17 2.99 8.95 -10.97
N ALA A 18 2.12 9.77 -11.53
CA ALA A 18 2.26 11.22 -11.59
C ALA A 18 1.24 11.87 -10.67
N ASP A 19 1.53 11.92 -9.36
CA ASP A 19 0.61 12.47 -8.34
C ASP A 19 0.10 13.88 -8.67
N PHE A 20 0.93 14.70 -9.30
CA PHE A 20 0.59 16.09 -9.67
C PHE A 20 -0.43 16.18 -10.81
N ALA A 21 -0.67 15.08 -11.54
CA ALA A 21 -1.60 14.99 -12.65
C ALA A 21 -2.82 14.12 -12.33
N SER A 22 -2.95 13.63 -11.09
CA SER A 22 -4.14 12.92 -10.61
C SER A 22 -5.18 13.94 -10.15
N GLU A 23 -6.29 14.09 -10.88
CA GLU A 23 -7.37 15.01 -10.53
C GLU A 23 -8.55 14.26 -9.88
N GLU A 24 -9.06 13.24 -10.55
CA GLU A 24 -10.15 12.38 -10.04
C GLU A 24 -9.68 10.94 -9.82
N THR A 25 -8.92 10.40 -10.78
CA THR A 25 -8.31 9.06 -10.72
C THR A 25 -6.80 9.17 -10.61
N LEU A 26 -6.15 8.05 -10.27
CA LEU A 26 -4.69 8.00 -10.25
C LEU A 26 -4.15 8.19 -11.68
N CYS A 27 -3.27 9.15 -11.92
CA CYS A 27 -2.52 9.26 -13.16
C CYS A 27 -1.32 8.30 -13.12
N PHE A 28 -1.35 7.24 -13.92
CA PHE A 28 -0.30 6.22 -13.88
C PHE A 28 -0.06 5.48 -15.21
N THR A 29 1.07 4.79 -15.25
CA THR A 29 1.34 3.71 -16.22
C THR A 29 1.86 2.48 -15.48
N ALA A 30 1.54 1.28 -15.99
CA ALA A 30 2.03 0.02 -15.43
C ALA A 30 2.10 -1.08 -16.49
N THR A 31 2.86 -2.13 -16.20
CA THR A 31 2.82 -3.40 -16.94
C THR A 31 1.88 -4.36 -16.19
N VAL A 32 0.83 -4.82 -16.87
CA VAL A 32 -0.07 -5.85 -16.35
C VAL A 32 0.58 -7.21 -16.55
N MET A 33 0.66 -7.98 -15.47
CA MET A 33 1.16 -9.33 -15.44
C MET A 33 0.00 -10.29 -15.24
N PHE A 34 -0.02 -11.42 -15.97
CA PHE A 34 -0.95 -12.52 -15.75
C PHE A 34 -0.16 -13.82 -15.56
N ASP A 35 -0.36 -14.50 -14.43
CA ASP A 35 0.41 -15.69 -14.00
C ASP A 35 1.93 -15.45 -14.10
N GLY A 36 2.37 -14.27 -13.68
CA GLY A 36 3.78 -13.85 -13.69
C GLY A 36 4.34 -13.45 -15.07
N ARG A 37 3.55 -13.49 -16.14
CA ARG A 37 3.96 -13.10 -17.51
C ARG A 37 3.44 -11.70 -17.87
N PRO A 38 4.23 -10.84 -18.53
CA PRO A 38 3.77 -9.53 -18.97
C PRO A 38 2.80 -9.69 -20.15
N ILE A 39 1.59 -9.13 -20.03
CA ILE A 39 0.54 -9.30 -21.05
C ILE A 39 0.04 -7.98 -21.64
N ALA A 40 0.08 -6.88 -20.89
CA ALA A 40 -0.47 -5.60 -21.33
C ALA A 40 0.23 -4.41 -20.68
N GLU A 41 0.08 -3.24 -21.30
CA GLU A 41 0.35 -1.96 -20.69
C GLU A 41 -0.98 -1.36 -20.20
N ALA A 42 -0.98 -0.83 -18.99
CA ALA A 42 -2.10 -0.09 -18.42
C ALA A 42 -1.74 1.38 -18.26
N ARG A 43 -2.70 2.26 -18.53
CA ARG A 43 -2.57 3.71 -18.35
C ARG A 43 -3.90 4.34 -17.94
N ASN A 44 -3.82 5.28 -17.01
CA ASN A 44 -4.88 6.24 -16.70
C ASN A 44 -4.28 7.64 -16.68
N ASP A 45 -5.01 8.62 -17.24
CA ASP A 45 -4.54 10.00 -17.34
C ASP A 45 -4.88 10.85 -16.11
N GLY A 46 -5.72 10.35 -15.21
CA GLY A 46 -6.03 10.98 -13.92
C GLY A 46 -7.25 11.89 -13.92
N HIS A 47 -7.96 12.03 -15.04
CA HIS A 47 -9.14 12.89 -15.18
C HIS A 47 -10.48 12.14 -14.99
N GLY A 48 -10.45 10.98 -14.34
CA GLY A 48 -11.62 10.11 -14.22
C GLY A 48 -11.73 9.11 -15.38
N GLY A 49 -12.75 8.25 -15.31
CA GLY A 49 -13.03 7.23 -16.33
C GLY A 49 -12.17 5.96 -16.23
N SER A 50 -12.37 5.06 -17.20
CA SER A 50 -11.74 3.73 -17.24
C SER A 50 -10.25 3.79 -17.56
N THR A 51 -9.50 2.91 -16.91
CA THR A 51 -8.11 2.63 -17.27
C THR A 51 -8.00 1.92 -18.60
N PHE A 52 -7.11 2.43 -19.46
CA PHE A 52 -6.81 1.82 -20.74
C PHE A 52 -5.84 0.66 -20.55
N VAL A 53 -6.27 -0.55 -20.91
CA VAL A 53 -5.43 -1.75 -20.89
C VAL A 53 -5.21 -2.22 -22.33
N ARG A 54 -3.95 -2.21 -22.78
CA ARG A 54 -3.58 -2.58 -24.15
C ARG A 54 -2.66 -3.78 -24.16
N ALA A 55 -3.05 -4.83 -24.86
CA ALA A 55 -2.21 -6.02 -25.02
C ALA A 55 -0.84 -5.67 -25.61
N LEU A 56 0.20 -6.28 -25.06
CA LEU A 56 1.50 -6.34 -25.72
C LEU A 56 1.40 -7.18 -27.00
N GLN A 57 2.35 -7.00 -27.92
CA GLN A 57 2.35 -7.72 -29.18
C GLN A 57 2.30 -9.24 -28.96
N GLY A 58 1.31 -9.90 -29.58
CA GLY A 58 1.09 -11.34 -29.47
C GLY A 58 0.40 -11.81 -28.17
N GLN A 59 0.02 -10.90 -27.26
CA GLN A 59 -0.57 -11.24 -25.96
C GLN A 59 -2.10 -11.13 -25.92
N ALA A 60 -2.76 -10.85 -27.04
CA ALA A 60 -4.22 -10.64 -27.09
C ALA A 60 -5.02 -11.81 -26.48
N ALA A 61 -4.62 -13.06 -26.74
CA ALA A 61 -5.28 -14.23 -26.17
C ALA A 61 -5.10 -14.35 -24.65
N LEU A 62 -3.94 -13.94 -24.13
CA LEU A 62 -3.67 -13.93 -22.69
C LEU A 62 -4.35 -12.75 -21.99
N LEU A 63 -4.47 -11.61 -22.66
CA LEU A 63 -5.28 -10.49 -22.18
C LEU A 63 -6.75 -10.90 -22.03
N ALA A 64 -7.34 -11.55 -23.03
CA ALA A 64 -8.71 -12.04 -22.95
C ALA A 64 -8.92 -13.05 -21.79
N GLN A 65 -7.93 -13.91 -21.53
CA GLN A 65 -7.98 -14.81 -20.36
C GLN A 65 -7.91 -14.04 -19.04
N ALA A 66 -7.11 -12.98 -18.96
CA ALA A 66 -7.05 -12.12 -17.78
C ALA A 66 -8.35 -11.35 -17.57
N GLU A 67 -9.00 -10.88 -18.63
CA GLU A 67 -10.32 -10.23 -18.57
C GLU A 67 -11.39 -11.19 -18.05
N GLU A 68 -11.42 -12.43 -18.55
CA GLU A 68 -12.36 -13.45 -18.08
C GLU A 68 -12.10 -13.82 -16.62
N PHE A 69 -10.82 -13.96 -16.24
CA PHE A 69 -10.46 -14.19 -14.85
C PHE A 69 -10.92 -13.03 -13.95
N ALA A 70 -10.68 -11.78 -14.35
CA ALA A 70 -11.13 -10.62 -13.59
C ALA A 70 -12.65 -10.63 -13.39
N LYS A 71 -13.44 -10.92 -14.42
CA LYS A 71 -14.91 -11.07 -14.33
C LYS A 71 -15.38 -12.18 -13.40
N SER A 72 -14.57 -13.22 -13.23
CA SER A 72 -14.87 -14.34 -12.32
C SER A 72 -14.64 -14.02 -10.84
N LEU A 73 -13.96 -12.91 -10.54
CA LEU A 73 -13.74 -12.48 -9.16
C LEU A 73 -15.04 -11.96 -8.52
N PRO A 74 -15.16 -12.02 -7.18
CA PRO A 74 -16.31 -11.44 -6.49
C PRO A 74 -16.49 -9.96 -6.83
N PRO A 75 -17.74 -9.44 -6.90
CA PRO A 75 -17.99 -8.02 -7.04
C PRO A 75 -17.29 -7.21 -5.95
N ALA A 76 -16.83 -6.01 -6.32
CA ALA A 76 -16.23 -5.08 -5.37
C ALA A 76 -17.29 -4.14 -4.79
N SER A 77 -17.17 -3.87 -3.49
CA SER A 77 -17.93 -2.79 -2.85
C SER A 77 -17.27 -1.45 -3.11
N LEU A 78 -18.02 -0.50 -3.67
CA LEU A 78 -17.67 0.91 -3.69
C LEU A 78 -18.09 1.58 -2.39
N ASP A 79 -17.15 2.34 -1.81
CA ASP A 79 -17.37 3.17 -0.64
C ASP A 79 -17.88 4.54 -1.11
N VAL A 80 -19.16 4.58 -1.48
CA VAL A 80 -19.87 5.80 -1.88
C VAL A 80 -20.91 6.14 -0.82
N GLU A 81 -20.95 7.40 -0.39
CA GLU A 81 -21.99 7.87 0.52
C GLU A 81 -23.35 7.74 -0.18
N ARG A 82 -24.21 6.89 0.37
CA ARG A 82 -25.57 6.64 -0.12
C ARG A 82 -26.56 6.77 1.03
N GLU A 83 -27.78 7.19 0.72
CA GLU A 83 -28.85 7.37 1.71
C GLU A 83 -29.22 6.06 2.43
N ASP A 84 -28.98 4.92 1.78
CA ASP A 84 -29.47 3.60 2.17
C ASP A 84 -28.46 2.72 2.96
N ASP A 85 -27.27 3.23 3.33
CA ASP A 85 -26.19 2.49 4.03
C ASP A 85 -25.78 1.14 3.37
N GLU A 86 -26.36 0.78 2.22
CA GLU A 86 -26.05 -0.43 1.47
C GLU A 86 -24.85 -0.20 0.53
N PRO A 87 -23.85 -1.11 0.55
CA PRO A 87 -22.68 -0.98 -0.30
C PRO A 87 -23.08 -1.12 -1.78
N LEU A 88 -22.66 -0.16 -2.60
CA LEU A 88 -22.79 -0.30 -4.05
C LEU A 88 -21.82 -1.37 -4.54
N LEU A 89 -22.34 -2.45 -5.12
CA LEU A 89 -21.51 -3.52 -5.70
C LEU A 89 -21.30 -3.28 -7.19
N ILE A 90 -20.07 -3.47 -7.65
CA ILE A 90 -19.70 -3.44 -9.07
C ILE A 90 -19.04 -4.76 -9.45
N ASP A 91 -19.50 -5.32 -10.57
CA ASP A 91 -18.88 -6.49 -11.18
C ASP A 91 -17.44 -6.19 -11.57
N MET A 92 -16.54 -7.11 -11.23
CA MET A 92 -15.12 -6.90 -11.45
C MET A 92 -14.79 -6.92 -12.95
N THR A 93 -14.08 -5.89 -13.40
CA THR A 93 -13.48 -5.83 -14.74
C THR A 93 -11.97 -5.71 -14.63
N LEU A 94 -11.26 -6.01 -15.72
CA LEU A 94 -9.79 -5.95 -15.70
C LEU A 94 -9.27 -4.53 -15.46
N ASP A 95 -9.86 -3.53 -16.11
CA ASP A 95 -9.50 -2.13 -15.92
C ASP A 95 -9.73 -1.68 -14.47
N PHE A 96 -10.88 -2.03 -13.88
CA PHE A 96 -11.16 -1.70 -12.48
C PHE A 96 -10.21 -2.41 -11.51
N LEU A 97 -9.91 -3.69 -11.72
CA LEU A 97 -8.92 -4.42 -10.91
C LEU A 97 -7.54 -3.76 -11.01
N VAL A 98 -7.14 -3.34 -12.20
CA VAL A 98 -5.86 -2.65 -12.41
C VAL A 98 -5.81 -1.34 -11.63
N ASP A 99 -6.91 -0.57 -11.57
CA ASP A 99 -7.00 0.63 -10.75
C ASP A 99 -6.84 0.33 -9.26
N GLN A 100 -7.57 -0.67 -8.75
CA GLN A 100 -7.45 -1.09 -7.35
C GLN A 100 -6.01 -1.49 -7.00
N LEU A 101 -5.34 -2.23 -7.88
CA LEU A 101 -3.95 -2.64 -7.70
C LEU A 101 -2.98 -1.45 -7.76
N ALA A 102 -3.19 -0.51 -8.68
CA ALA A 102 -2.36 0.67 -8.82
C ALA A 102 -2.46 1.57 -7.58
N ASP A 103 -3.67 1.82 -7.10
CA ASP A 103 -3.94 2.58 -5.88
C ASP A 103 -3.33 1.91 -4.65
N ALA A 104 -3.52 0.60 -4.50
CA ALA A 104 -2.94 -0.18 -3.40
C ALA A 104 -1.42 -0.07 -3.36
N MET A 105 -0.78 -0.30 -4.50
CA MET A 105 0.69 -0.23 -4.62
C MET A 105 1.21 1.19 -4.38
N HIS A 106 0.50 2.21 -4.85
CA HIS A 106 0.87 3.59 -4.63
C HIS A 106 0.74 4.01 -3.17
N ALA A 107 -0.39 3.65 -2.53
CA ALA A 107 -0.60 3.86 -1.11
C ALA A 107 0.47 3.16 -0.26
N GLU A 108 0.83 1.92 -0.59
CA GLU A 108 1.92 1.22 0.10
C GLU A 108 3.28 1.91 -0.08
N ARG A 109 3.61 2.41 -1.29
CA ARG A 109 4.84 3.19 -1.53
C ARG A 109 4.87 4.47 -0.71
N LYS A 110 3.74 5.18 -0.60
CA LYS A 110 3.61 6.36 0.27
C LYS A 110 3.84 6.00 1.73
N LEU A 111 3.24 4.92 2.21
CA LEU A 111 3.44 4.42 3.58
C LEU A 111 4.90 4.03 3.84
N ARG A 112 5.54 3.29 2.93
CA ARG A 112 6.97 2.93 3.04
C ARG A 112 7.87 4.17 3.06
N THR A 113 7.57 5.17 2.24
CA THR A 113 8.31 6.44 2.23
C THR A 113 8.17 7.18 3.56
N ALA A 114 6.94 7.28 4.09
CA ALA A 114 6.67 7.88 5.39
C ALA A 114 7.38 7.14 6.53
N PHE A 115 7.31 5.81 6.54
CA PHE A 115 8.03 4.95 7.47
C PHE A 115 9.53 5.18 7.44
N ASN A 116 10.15 5.13 6.25
CA ASN A 116 11.60 5.34 6.08
C ASN A 116 12.04 6.71 6.61
N ARG A 117 11.23 7.75 6.38
CA ARG A 117 11.47 9.09 6.94
C ARG A 117 11.37 9.09 8.46
N ASP A 118 10.38 8.42 9.03
CA ASP A 118 10.17 8.37 10.47
C ASP A 118 11.25 7.56 11.17
N ILE A 119 11.49 6.33 10.76
CA ILE A 119 12.48 5.44 11.40
C ILE A 119 13.91 5.97 11.24
N GLY A 120 14.23 6.65 10.13
CA GLY A 120 15.55 7.27 9.96
C GLY A 120 15.81 8.48 10.85
N ASN A 121 14.75 9.17 11.30
CA ASN A 121 14.86 10.42 12.06
C ASN A 121 14.44 10.29 13.53
N LYS A 122 13.61 9.32 13.90
CA LYS A 122 13.02 9.19 15.23
C LYS A 122 13.42 7.85 15.83
N VAL A 123 13.62 7.83 17.14
CA VAL A 123 13.65 6.57 17.90
C VAL A 123 12.20 6.15 18.11
N LEU A 124 11.69 5.24 17.28
CA LEU A 124 10.35 4.68 17.36
C LEU A 124 10.34 3.43 18.22
N PHE A 125 9.34 3.28 19.08
CA PHE A 125 9.17 2.09 19.90
C PHE A 125 7.70 1.83 20.25
N ILE A 126 7.35 0.56 20.46
CA ILE A 126 6.06 0.16 21.00
C ILE A 126 6.16 0.06 22.52
N LYS A 127 5.19 0.65 23.22
CA LYS A 127 4.98 0.49 24.66
C LYS A 127 3.48 0.37 24.91
N ASP A 128 3.06 -0.65 25.65
CA ASP A 128 1.64 -0.86 25.99
C ASP A 128 0.70 -0.83 24.76
N GLY A 129 1.12 -1.51 23.68
CA GLY A 129 0.38 -1.56 22.42
C GLY A 129 0.27 -0.24 21.65
N ARG A 130 1.05 0.79 22.01
CA ARG A 130 1.05 2.09 21.35
C ARG A 130 2.38 2.40 20.70
N LEU A 131 2.33 3.01 19.52
CA LEU A 131 3.50 3.55 18.84
C LEU A 131 3.91 4.89 19.46
N LEU A 132 5.12 4.94 20.03
CA LEU A 132 5.71 6.13 20.64
C LEU A 132 7.03 6.51 19.98
N PHE A 133 7.48 7.74 20.23
CA PHE A 133 8.80 8.21 19.80
C PHE A 133 9.45 9.14 20.82
N LEU A 134 10.79 9.19 20.82
CA LEU A 134 11.53 10.15 21.65
C LEU A 134 11.57 11.54 21.00
N LYS A 135 10.90 12.52 21.63
CA LYS A 135 10.92 13.92 21.17
C LYS A 135 12.32 14.52 21.29
N GLY A 136 12.78 15.20 20.23
CA GLY A 136 14.07 15.90 20.20
C GLY A 136 15.29 15.01 19.99
N ILE A 137 15.14 13.68 20.00
CA ILE A 137 16.25 12.75 19.80
C ILE A 137 16.19 12.17 18.38
N LYS A 138 17.23 12.43 17.60
CA LYS A 138 17.36 11.87 16.25
C LYS A 138 18.08 10.52 16.29
N LEU A 139 17.51 9.47 15.72
CA LEU A 139 18.12 8.13 15.71
C LEU A 139 19.54 8.15 15.14
N LYS A 140 19.73 8.89 14.03
CA LYS A 140 21.05 9.05 13.37
C LYS A 140 22.10 9.79 14.19
N ALA A 141 21.70 10.53 15.23
CA ALA A 141 22.62 11.27 16.10
C ALA A 141 23.11 10.42 17.30
N ILE A 142 22.56 9.22 17.48
CA ILE A 142 22.96 8.30 18.55
C ILE A 142 24.18 7.51 18.07
N ALA A 143 25.35 7.80 18.65
CA ALA A 143 26.61 7.14 18.29
C ALA A 143 26.62 5.66 18.70
N ASP A 144 26.34 5.37 19.98
CA ASP A 144 26.19 4.01 20.48
C ASP A 144 24.71 3.70 20.69
N ARG A 145 24.10 3.11 19.65
CA ARG A 145 22.67 2.73 19.68
C ARG A 145 22.39 1.62 20.69
N ALA A 146 23.29 0.65 20.82
CA ALA A 146 23.08 -0.49 21.71
C ALA A 146 23.03 -0.04 23.17
N ALA A 147 24.02 0.74 23.62
CA ALA A 147 24.04 1.28 24.98
C ALA A 147 22.87 2.23 25.23
N TYR A 148 22.51 3.07 24.26
CA TYR A 148 21.38 3.97 24.38
C TYR A 148 20.05 3.22 24.52
N PHE A 149 19.82 2.19 23.72
CA PHE A 149 18.61 1.38 23.77
C PHE A 149 18.52 0.54 25.04
N ALA A 150 19.64 -0.02 25.54
CA ALA A 150 19.68 -0.68 26.83
C ALA A 150 19.28 0.28 27.97
N LYS A 151 19.81 1.52 27.95
CA LYS A 151 19.45 2.56 28.92
C LYS A 151 18.01 3.04 28.76
N LEU A 152 17.48 3.08 27.54
CA LEU A 152 16.08 3.43 27.29
C LEU A 152 15.15 2.39 27.94
N ARG A 153 15.44 1.10 27.74
CA ARG A 153 14.71 -0.02 28.36
C ARG A 153 14.80 0.00 29.87
N SER A 154 15.98 0.26 30.45
CA SER A 154 16.17 0.28 31.91
C SER A 154 15.39 1.40 32.63
N ARG A 155 14.86 2.38 31.87
CA ARG A 155 14.03 3.48 32.37
C ARG A 155 12.54 3.22 32.22
N GLN A 156 12.15 2.11 31.61
CA GLN A 156 10.75 1.75 31.44
C GLN A 156 10.30 0.80 32.55
N ASP A 157 9.09 1.03 33.02
CA ASP A 157 8.30 0.17 33.90
C ASP A 157 7.68 -1.03 33.18
N GLN A 158 7.66 -0.98 31.84
CA GLN A 158 7.09 -2.01 30.97
C GLN A 158 8.05 -2.33 29.82
N PRO A 159 8.00 -3.56 29.25
CA PRO A 159 8.80 -3.90 28.08
C PRO A 159 8.47 -2.99 26.90
N ILE A 160 9.49 -2.64 26.13
CA ILE A 160 9.35 -1.88 24.89
C ILE A 160 10.00 -2.61 23.72
N VAL A 161 9.42 -2.45 22.54
CA VAL A 161 9.97 -2.96 21.27
C VAL A 161 10.47 -1.76 20.47
N ILE A 162 11.78 -1.63 20.29
CA ILE A 162 12.36 -0.52 19.54
C ILE A 162 12.47 -0.94 18.07
N LEU A 163 11.76 -0.23 17.19
CA LEU A 163 11.62 -0.63 15.78
C LEU A 163 12.96 -0.67 15.04
N ALA A 164 13.93 0.15 15.45
CA ALA A 164 15.25 0.19 14.84
C ALA A 164 16.12 -1.06 15.11
N GLU A 165 15.71 -1.95 16.01
CA GLU A 165 16.39 -3.23 16.28
C GLU A 165 15.76 -4.41 15.52
N LEU A 166 14.64 -4.19 14.83
CA LEU A 166 13.94 -5.23 14.06
C LEU A 166 14.39 -5.25 12.60
N PRO A 167 14.18 -6.37 11.88
CA PRO A 167 14.23 -6.40 10.42
C PRO A 167 13.29 -5.34 9.82
N ALA A 168 13.70 -4.74 8.69
CA ALA A 168 13.00 -3.60 8.10
C ALA A 168 11.52 -3.86 7.79
N ASP A 169 11.19 -5.04 7.25
CA ASP A 169 9.80 -5.39 6.91
C ASP A 169 8.94 -5.66 8.16
N GLU A 170 9.52 -6.23 9.23
CA GLU A 170 8.83 -6.43 10.51
C GLU A 170 8.54 -5.08 11.18
N ALA A 171 9.54 -4.20 11.23
CA ALA A 171 9.37 -2.84 11.74
C ALA A 171 8.32 -2.04 10.94
N PHE A 172 8.31 -2.19 9.61
CA PHE A 172 7.32 -1.55 8.75
C PHE A 172 5.91 -2.08 9.02
N ALA A 173 5.74 -3.40 9.16
CA ALA A 173 4.44 -4.01 9.45
C ALA A 173 3.86 -3.49 10.78
N ILE A 174 4.67 -3.49 11.84
CA ILE A 174 4.27 -2.97 13.16
C ILE A 174 3.93 -1.47 13.09
N TRP A 175 4.75 -0.67 12.41
CA TRP A 175 4.49 0.76 12.23
C TRP A 175 3.20 1.02 11.45
N LYS A 176 3.00 0.31 10.34
CA LYS A 176 1.82 0.43 9.47
C LYS A 176 0.55 0.07 10.24
N GLN A 177 0.58 -1.00 11.04
CA GLN A 177 -0.57 -1.41 11.86
C GLN A 177 -1.02 -0.29 12.80
N HIS A 178 -0.09 0.36 13.52
CA HIS A 178 -0.46 1.42 14.47
C HIS A 178 -0.89 2.71 13.75
N VAL A 179 -0.19 3.12 12.69
CA VAL A 179 -0.53 4.37 11.97
C VAL A 179 -1.89 4.27 11.24
N LEU A 180 -2.29 3.07 10.79
CA LEU A 180 -3.59 2.85 10.15
C LEU A 180 -4.69 2.43 11.14
N GLY A 181 -4.33 1.71 12.21
CA GLY A 181 -5.23 1.14 13.21
C GLY A 181 -5.58 2.06 14.38
N ASP A 182 -4.73 3.05 14.69
CA ASP A 182 -5.00 4.05 15.75
C ASP A 182 -5.96 5.17 15.30
N LYS A 183 -6.69 4.99 14.18
CA LYS A 183 -7.80 5.91 13.86
C LYS A 183 -8.89 5.71 14.92
N PRO A 184 -9.23 6.74 15.72
CA PRO A 184 -10.41 6.65 16.57
C PRO A 184 -11.63 6.43 15.66
N ARG A 185 -12.44 5.40 15.98
CA ARG A 185 -13.82 5.34 15.53
C ARG A 185 -14.60 6.53 16.10
#